data_AF-A0A1A2PWE8-F1
#
_entry.id   AF-A0A1A2PWE8-F1
#
_cell.length_a   1.000
_cell.length_b   1.000
_cell.length_c   1.000
_cell.angle_alpha   90.00
_cell.angle_beta   90.00
_cell.angle_gamma   90.00
#
_symmetry.space_group_name_H-M   'P 1'
#
loop_
_entity.id
_entity.type
_entity.pdbx_description
1 polymer ?
#
loop_
_entity_poly.entity_id
_entity_poly.type
_entity_poly.pdbx_seq_one_letter_code
_entity_poly.pdbx_strand_id
1 'polypeptide(L)'
;MALGTVVRDVYANAGRLQMYATLDVLLRAEWHRAGVYCFWDPDTGDALYIGVTNDLAERFAQHNSLKGYRPNSGNKGRQVNEWFTTHSRLGFSVVLQDAYADETDEPYSRNAEGQLLEGYRQVHLSLPPWNNMGGSRMGASYVRQNSAAWVDYMTGKLDSLVVARSTIRGLNDDASAEYNEIQIHLARTALLHGNSAFDDAKLLEGLERLIERMRHYSEWWRENGDRLRDHLKRPAPHPERI
;
A
#
# COMPACT_ATOMS: atom_id res chain seq x y z
N MET A 1 9.77 1.29 -9.58
CA MET A 1 9.05 1.95 -8.47
C MET A 1 7.93 1.04 -8.04
N ALA A 2 7.57 0.99 -6.75
CA ALA A 2 6.39 0.25 -6.30
C ALA A 2 5.18 0.75 -7.12
N LEU A 3 4.63 -0.12 -7.95
CA LEU A 3 3.53 0.22 -8.85
C LEU A 3 2.24 0.04 -8.06
N GLY A 4 1.37 1.06 -8.08
CA GLY A 4 -0.03 0.87 -7.75
C GLY A 4 -0.58 1.75 -6.62
N THR A 5 -1.42 1.16 -5.77
CA THR A 5 -2.29 1.89 -4.84
C THR A 5 -1.89 1.62 -3.40
N VAL A 6 -1.64 2.68 -2.63
CA VAL A 6 -1.40 2.59 -1.20
C VAL A 6 -2.73 2.46 -0.48
N VAL A 7 -2.97 1.36 0.21
CA VAL A 7 -4.14 1.16 1.09
C VAL A 7 -3.64 0.99 2.52
N ARG A 8 -4.29 1.64 3.47
CA ARG A 8 -3.82 1.72 4.87
C ARG A 8 -4.95 1.41 5.82
N ASP A 9 -4.61 0.90 6.99
CA ASP A 9 -5.55 0.74 8.09
C ASP A 9 -4.79 0.67 9.43
N VAL A 10 -5.51 0.86 10.53
CA VAL A 10 -4.97 0.76 11.90
C VAL A 10 -5.81 -0.21 12.70
N TYR A 11 -5.15 -1.13 13.40
CA TYR A 11 -5.83 -2.17 14.16
C TYR A 11 -5.31 -2.26 15.59
N ALA A 12 -6.21 -2.63 16.50
CA ALA A 12 -5.87 -3.01 17.86
C ALA A 12 -5.48 -4.50 17.93
N ASN A 13 -4.87 -4.91 19.05
CA ASN A 13 -4.45 -6.30 19.26
C ASN A 13 -5.61 -7.31 19.07
N ALA A 14 -6.80 -6.98 19.56
CA ALA A 14 -8.00 -7.80 19.40
C ALA A 14 -8.53 -7.85 17.95
N GLY A 15 -8.16 -6.88 17.12
CA GLY A 15 -8.61 -6.74 15.73
C GLY A 15 -7.78 -7.51 14.69
N ARG A 16 -6.72 -8.23 15.11
CA ARG A 16 -5.82 -8.95 14.18
C ARG A 16 -6.56 -9.93 13.26
N LEU A 17 -7.46 -10.73 13.83
CA LEU A 17 -8.19 -11.74 13.07
C LEU A 17 -9.14 -11.09 12.06
N GLN A 18 -9.84 -10.02 12.47
CA GLN A 18 -10.70 -9.25 11.58
C GLN A 18 -9.89 -8.64 10.43
N MET A 19 -8.78 -7.97 10.74
CA MET A 19 -7.90 -7.38 9.73
C MET A 19 -7.41 -8.41 8.72
N TYR A 20 -6.98 -9.59 9.19
CA TYR A 20 -6.58 -10.69 8.31
C TYR A 20 -7.73 -11.16 7.41
N ALA A 21 -8.92 -11.39 7.97
CA ALA A 21 -10.07 -11.85 7.21
C ALA A 21 -10.48 -10.83 6.13
N THR A 22 -10.54 -9.55 6.50
CA THR A 22 -10.80 -8.44 5.57
C THR A 22 -9.75 -8.39 4.46
N LEU A 23 -8.47 -8.45 4.82
CA LEU A 23 -7.38 -8.40 3.84
C LEU A 23 -7.41 -9.60 2.88
N ASP A 24 -7.72 -10.80 3.38
CA ASP A 24 -7.84 -11.99 2.52
C ASP A 24 -9.04 -11.91 1.56
N VAL A 25 -10.16 -11.31 1.98
CA VAL A 25 -11.32 -11.07 1.09
C VAL A 25 -11.00 -10.02 0.05
N LEU A 26 -10.46 -8.87 0.46
CA LEU A 26 -10.05 -7.78 -0.45
C LEU A 26 -9.12 -8.32 -1.55
N LEU A 27 -8.09 -9.10 -1.18
CA LEU A 27 -7.12 -9.66 -2.13
C LEU A 27 -7.62 -10.87 -2.93
N ARG A 28 -8.89 -11.27 -2.78
CA ARG A 28 -9.55 -12.25 -3.67
C ARG A 28 -10.36 -11.59 -4.79
N ALA A 29 -10.56 -10.28 -4.71
CA ALA A 29 -11.16 -9.49 -5.78
C ALA A 29 -10.13 -9.22 -6.90
N GLU A 30 -10.16 -8.03 -7.49
CA GLU A 30 -9.31 -7.63 -8.62
C GLU A 30 -7.86 -7.24 -8.22
N TRP A 31 -7.51 -7.35 -6.94
CA TRP A 31 -6.20 -6.93 -6.41
C TRP A 31 -5.18 -8.06 -6.41
N HIS A 32 -3.95 -7.80 -6.83
CA HIS A 32 -2.88 -8.79 -6.77
C HIS A 32 -2.49 -9.11 -5.32
N ARG A 33 -2.22 -10.39 -5.03
CA ARG A 33 -1.86 -10.86 -3.67
C ARG A 33 -0.43 -10.53 -3.28
N ALA A 34 0.48 -10.40 -4.25
CA ALA A 34 1.85 -9.97 -4.00
C ALA A 34 1.95 -8.44 -3.90
N GLY A 35 2.93 -7.97 -3.14
CA GLY A 35 3.22 -6.54 -3.08
C GLY A 35 4.16 -6.16 -1.95
N VAL A 36 4.22 -4.85 -1.70
CA VAL A 36 4.96 -4.23 -0.60
C VAL A 36 3.98 -3.96 0.54
N TYR A 37 4.44 -4.12 1.78
CA TYR A 37 3.69 -3.74 2.97
C TYR A 37 4.57 -3.00 3.99
N CYS A 38 3.91 -2.24 4.87
CA CYS A 38 4.56 -1.51 5.95
C CYS A 38 3.79 -1.67 7.26
N PHE A 39 4.51 -1.93 8.36
CA PHE A 39 4.02 -1.66 9.72
C PHE A 39 4.55 -0.30 10.16
N TRP A 40 3.71 0.48 10.82
CA TRP A 40 4.05 1.84 11.20
C TRP A 40 3.32 2.27 12.48
N ASP A 41 3.90 3.22 13.20
CA ASP A 41 3.35 3.78 14.41
C ASP A 41 2.20 4.74 14.06
N PRO A 42 0.95 4.43 14.46
CA PRO A 42 -0.19 5.26 14.14
C PRO A 42 -0.26 6.56 14.92
N ASP A 43 0.60 6.84 15.89
CA ASP A 43 0.60 8.10 16.63
C ASP A 43 1.70 9.07 16.14
N THR A 44 2.77 8.55 15.53
CA THR A 44 3.88 9.36 14.98
C THR A 44 4.01 9.33 13.46
N GLY A 45 3.38 8.34 12.80
CA GLY A 45 3.56 8.06 11.38
C GLY A 45 4.95 7.49 11.05
N ASP A 46 5.71 6.98 12.02
CA ASP A 46 7.03 6.40 11.77
C ASP A 46 6.92 4.98 11.22
N ALA A 47 7.67 4.70 10.15
CA ALA A 47 7.75 3.35 9.61
C ALA A 47 8.52 2.46 10.60
N LEU A 48 7.91 1.36 11.01
CA LEU A 48 8.51 0.36 11.89
C LEU A 48 9.16 -0.76 11.07
N TYR A 49 8.49 -1.18 9.99
CA TYR A 49 8.96 -2.22 9.08
C TYR A 49 8.45 -2.00 7.66
N ILE A 50 9.28 -2.27 6.67
CA ILE A 50 8.88 -2.38 5.25
C ILE A 50 9.31 -3.76 4.76
N GLY A 51 8.43 -4.45 4.05
CA GLY A 51 8.71 -5.77 3.50
C GLY A 51 7.95 -6.07 2.22
N VAL A 52 8.32 -7.19 1.58
CA VAL A 52 7.62 -7.71 0.41
C VAL A 52 7.21 -9.16 0.58
N THR A 53 6.23 -9.58 -0.20
CA THR A 53 5.67 -10.92 -0.14
C THR A 53 4.92 -11.25 -1.43
N ASN A 54 4.79 -12.54 -1.72
CA ASN A 54 3.95 -13.04 -2.80
C ASN A 54 2.48 -13.24 -2.36
N ASP A 55 2.22 -13.10 -1.06
CA ASP A 55 0.87 -13.11 -0.48
C ASP A 55 0.83 -12.19 0.75
N LEU A 56 0.13 -11.06 0.62
CA LEU A 56 0.00 -10.01 1.62
C LEU A 56 -0.85 -10.46 2.82
N ALA A 57 -1.96 -11.17 2.59
CA ALA A 57 -2.83 -11.67 3.66
C ALA A 57 -2.11 -12.73 4.50
N GLU A 58 -1.47 -13.70 3.84
CA GLU A 58 -0.72 -14.76 4.52
C GLU A 58 0.48 -14.18 5.29
N ARG A 59 1.18 -13.20 4.72
CA ARG A 59 2.28 -12.53 5.41
C ARG A 59 1.82 -11.74 6.63
N PHE A 60 0.70 -11.03 6.51
CA PHE A 60 0.08 -10.36 7.65
C PHE A 60 -0.24 -11.36 8.77
N ALA A 61 -0.85 -12.50 8.43
CA ALA A 61 -1.20 -13.54 9.40
C ALA A 61 0.03 -14.12 10.12
N GLN A 62 1.12 -14.37 9.40
CA GLN A 62 2.38 -14.84 9.96
C GLN A 62 2.98 -13.82 10.94
N HIS A 63 3.09 -12.55 10.52
CA HIS A 63 3.64 -11.49 11.36
C HIS A 63 2.73 -11.10 12.54
N ASN A 64 1.44 -11.44 12.48
CA ASN A 64 0.49 -11.24 13.57
C ASN A 64 0.29 -12.49 14.44
N SER A 65 1.13 -13.52 14.28
CA SER A 65 1.08 -14.79 15.04
C SER A 65 -0.24 -15.57 14.92
N LEU A 66 -0.98 -15.40 13.81
CA LEU A 66 -2.27 -16.07 13.59
C LEU A 66 -2.13 -17.50 13.04
N LYS A 67 -0.98 -17.85 12.46
CA LYS A 67 -0.70 -19.16 11.85
C LYS A 67 0.03 -20.12 12.79
N GLY A 68 -0.03 -19.85 14.10
CA GLY A 68 0.75 -20.53 15.12
C GLY A 68 2.19 -19.99 15.20
N TYR A 69 2.66 -19.70 16.41
CA TYR A 69 4.05 -19.34 16.62
C TYR A 69 4.94 -20.54 16.32
N ARG A 70 5.85 -20.40 15.37
CA ARG A 70 6.96 -21.33 15.18
C ARG A 70 8.17 -20.75 15.92
N PRO A 71 8.58 -21.34 17.05
CA PRO A 71 9.82 -20.95 17.72
C PRO A 71 10.95 -21.04 16.69
N ASN A 72 11.65 -19.93 16.47
CA ASN A 72 12.79 -19.78 15.53
C ASN A 72 12.46 -19.50 14.05
N SER A 73 11.21 -19.28 13.65
CA SER A 73 10.92 -18.77 12.30
C SER A 73 10.14 -17.45 12.32
N GLY A 74 10.89 -16.34 12.33
CA GLY A 74 10.38 -14.99 12.08
C GLY A 74 10.36 -14.06 13.30
N ASN A 75 11.31 -13.12 13.36
CA ASN A 75 11.42 -12.13 14.45
C ASN A 75 10.24 -11.14 14.52
N LYS A 76 9.45 -11.02 13.45
CA LYS A 76 8.41 -9.99 13.31
C LYS A 76 7.17 -10.28 14.15
N GLY A 77 6.75 -11.55 14.26
CA GLY A 77 5.68 -11.96 15.16
C GLY A 77 5.93 -11.55 16.61
N ARG A 78 7.18 -11.72 17.06
CA ARG A 78 7.63 -11.26 18.37
C ARG A 78 7.55 -9.73 18.49
N GLN A 79 8.06 -8.99 17.51
CA GLN A 79 8.04 -7.51 17.54
C GLN A 79 6.61 -6.95 17.57
N VAL A 80 5.68 -7.53 16.80
CA VAL A 80 4.27 -7.13 16.84
C VAL A 80 3.65 -7.44 18.21
N ASN A 81 3.93 -8.60 18.80
CA ASN A 81 3.46 -8.92 20.15
C ASN A 81 4.04 -7.99 21.21
N GLU A 82 5.34 -7.69 21.15
CA GLU A 82 6.02 -6.74 22.04
C GLU A 82 5.44 -5.33 21.88
N TRP A 83 5.17 -4.88 20.65
CA TRP A 83 4.54 -3.59 20.37
C TRP A 83 3.21 -3.41 21.13
N PHE A 84 2.34 -4.42 21.05
CA PHE A 84 1.03 -4.39 21.71
C PHE A 84 1.09 -4.53 23.24
N THR A 85 2.27 -4.70 23.85
CA THR A 85 2.42 -4.60 25.31
C THR A 85 2.44 -3.16 25.81
N THR A 86 2.82 -2.21 24.94
CA THR A 86 2.97 -0.79 25.30
C THR A 86 2.11 0.14 24.43
N HIS A 87 1.61 -0.33 23.29
CA HIS A 87 0.78 0.45 22.37
C HIS A 87 -0.57 -0.24 22.15
N SER A 88 -1.63 0.58 22.01
CA SER A 88 -3.00 0.08 21.82
C SER A 88 -3.31 -0.28 20.35
N ARG A 89 -2.57 0.33 19.41
CA ARG A 89 -2.84 0.28 17.97
C ARG A 89 -1.55 0.08 17.18
N LEU A 90 -1.66 -0.48 15.98
CA LEU A 90 -0.57 -0.61 15.01
C LEU A 90 -1.10 -0.29 13.62
N GLY A 91 -0.37 0.53 12.87
CA GLY A 91 -0.64 0.81 11.48
C GLY A 91 -0.15 -0.31 10.57
N PHE A 92 -0.95 -0.62 9.55
CA PHE A 92 -0.58 -1.53 8.48
C PHE A 92 -1.00 -0.97 7.13
N SER A 93 -0.07 -1.00 6.18
CA SER A 93 -0.31 -0.50 4.84
C SER A 93 0.21 -1.46 3.80
N VAL A 94 -0.43 -1.49 2.64
CA VAL A 94 -0.05 -2.29 1.48
C VAL A 94 0.03 -1.40 0.26
N VAL A 95 0.96 -1.70 -0.65
CA VAL A 95 0.94 -1.18 -2.02
C VAL A 95 0.41 -2.29 -2.91
N LEU A 96 -0.87 -2.18 -3.27
CA LEU A 96 -1.55 -3.12 -4.16
C LEU A 96 -1.05 -2.91 -5.58
N GLN A 97 -0.65 -3.99 -6.23
CA GLN A 97 -0.19 -4.03 -7.62
C GLN A 97 -1.32 -4.49 -8.54
N ASP A 98 -1.19 -4.19 -9.83
CA ASP A 98 -2.07 -4.71 -10.87
C ASP A 98 -1.79 -6.21 -11.08
N ALA A 99 -2.82 -7.01 -11.36
CA ALA A 99 -2.69 -8.44 -11.61
C ALA A 99 -1.76 -8.76 -12.80
N TYR A 100 -1.63 -7.84 -13.77
CA TYR A 100 -0.71 -7.97 -14.91
C TYR A 100 0.76 -7.67 -14.57
N ALA A 101 1.06 -7.17 -13.38
CA ALA A 101 2.42 -6.73 -13.03
C ALA A 101 3.40 -7.89 -12.75
N ASP A 102 2.91 -9.11 -12.48
CA ASP A 102 3.74 -10.20 -11.94
C ASP A 102 4.02 -11.37 -12.90
N GLU A 103 3.71 -11.25 -14.19
CA GLU A 103 4.00 -12.31 -15.15
C GLU A 103 4.78 -11.76 -16.34
N THR A 104 6.11 -11.68 -16.24
CA THR A 104 7.06 -12.19 -17.26
C THR A 104 8.52 -11.77 -17.08
N ASP A 105 8.85 -10.67 -16.36
CA ASP A 105 10.24 -10.18 -16.27
C ASP A 105 10.58 -9.58 -14.89
N GLU A 106 11.57 -10.18 -14.21
CA GLU A 106 12.30 -9.62 -13.04
C GLU A 106 11.51 -9.44 -11.70
N PRO A 107 12.14 -9.62 -10.51
CA PRO A 107 11.43 -9.52 -9.22
C PRO A 107 11.09 -8.07 -8.84
N TYR A 108 10.05 -7.51 -9.48
CA TYR A 108 9.54 -6.15 -9.26
C TYR A 108 9.35 -5.83 -7.77
N SER A 109 8.71 -6.73 -7.02
CA SER A 109 8.51 -6.56 -5.59
C SER A 109 9.84 -6.47 -4.83
N ARG A 110 10.81 -7.34 -5.11
CA ARG A 110 12.13 -7.29 -4.43
C ARG A 110 12.90 -6.00 -4.74
N ASN A 111 12.81 -5.50 -5.97
CA ASN A 111 13.44 -4.24 -6.35
C ASN A 111 12.70 -3.03 -5.73
N ALA A 112 11.37 -3.10 -5.60
CA ALA A 112 10.58 -2.09 -4.89
C ALA A 112 10.95 -1.99 -3.41
N GLU A 113 11.14 -3.12 -2.71
CA GLU A 113 11.61 -3.12 -1.32
C GLU A 113 12.96 -2.42 -1.16
N GLY A 114 13.94 -2.78 -2.01
CA GLY A 114 15.27 -2.19 -2.00
C GLY A 114 15.23 -0.68 -2.25
N GLN A 115 14.39 -0.25 -3.19
CA GLN A 115 14.19 1.16 -3.50
C GLN A 115 13.59 1.93 -2.32
N LEU A 116 12.57 1.39 -1.66
CA LEU A 116 11.89 2.06 -0.55
C LEU A 116 12.77 2.12 0.70
N LEU A 117 13.45 1.02 1.05
CA LEU A 117 14.36 0.99 2.20
C LEU A 117 15.55 1.93 2.03
N GLU A 118 16.15 1.96 0.83
CA GLU A 118 17.26 2.87 0.56
C GLU A 118 16.79 4.33 0.50
N GLY A 119 15.63 4.61 -0.11
CA GLY A 119 15.03 5.96 -0.10
C GLY A 119 14.77 6.45 1.32
N TYR A 120 14.16 5.62 2.17
CA TYR A 120 13.96 5.91 3.59
C TYR A 120 15.29 6.18 4.30
N ARG A 121 16.30 5.32 4.10
CA ARG A 121 17.62 5.45 4.73
C ARG A 121 18.32 6.75 4.35
N GLN A 122 18.19 7.22 3.12
CA GLN A 122 18.81 8.48 2.69
C GLN A 122 18.22 9.71 3.38
N VAL A 123 16.93 9.67 3.73
CA VAL A 123 16.24 10.77 4.43
C VAL A 123 16.39 10.68 5.95
N HIS A 124 16.20 9.48 6.51
CA HIS A 124 16.17 9.25 7.96
C HIS A 124 17.50 8.81 8.56
N LEU A 125 18.54 8.66 7.72
CA LEU A 125 19.89 8.20 8.08
C LEU A 125 19.93 6.82 8.79
N SER A 126 18.82 6.09 8.77
CA SER A 126 18.64 4.79 9.40
C SER A 126 17.55 3.99 8.67
N LEU A 127 17.53 2.67 8.86
CA LEU A 127 16.42 1.83 8.42
C LEU A 127 15.27 1.89 9.43
N PRO A 128 14.05 1.49 9.05
CA PRO A 128 13.00 1.25 10.03
C PRO A 128 13.49 0.30 11.14
N PRO A 129 13.12 0.51 12.41
CA PRO A 129 13.70 -0.19 13.56
C PRO A 129 13.51 -1.72 13.52
N TRP A 130 12.52 -2.22 12.78
CA TRP A 130 12.33 -3.66 12.62
C TRP A 130 13.00 -4.21 11.35
N ASN A 131 13.57 -3.38 10.48
CA ASN A 131 14.40 -3.82 9.34
C ASN A 131 15.87 -3.96 9.77
N ASN A 132 16.34 -5.20 9.96
CA ASN A 132 17.74 -5.47 10.36
C ASN A 132 18.73 -5.37 9.20
N MET A 133 18.25 -5.43 7.95
CA MET A 133 19.06 -5.38 6.74
C MET A 133 18.30 -4.57 5.68
N GLY A 134 19.04 -3.95 4.76
CA GLY A 134 18.46 -3.32 3.57
C GLY A 134 17.89 -4.34 2.58
N GLY A 135 17.20 -3.84 1.54
CA GLY A 135 16.63 -4.67 0.48
C GLY A 135 17.61 -4.95 -0.67
N SER A 136 17.08 -5.25 -1.85
CA SER A 136 17.86 -5.50 -3.08
C SER A 136 18.82 -4.34 -3.40
N ARG A 137 20.09 -4.65 -3.69
CA ARG A 137 21.07 -3.65 -4.18
C ARG A 137 20.68 -3.07 -5.53
N MET A 138 20.07 -3.89 -6.40
CA MET A 138 19.53 -3.44 -7.68
C MET A 138 18.35 -2.47 -7.45
N GLY A 139 17.44 -2.82 -6.55
CA GLY A 139 16.36 -1.93 -6.09
C GLY A 139 16.87 -0.60 -5.54
N ALA A 140 17.92 -0.64 -4.70
CA ALA A 140 18.56 0.55 -4.14
C ALA A 140 19.13 1.47 -5.22
N SER A 141 19.63 0.92 -6.34
CA SER A 141 20.12 1.73 -7.47
C SER A 141 19.00 2.48 -8.22
N TYR A 142 17.74 2.09 -8.02
CA TYR A 142 16.58 2.74 -8.61
C TYR A 142 16.00 3.86 -7.75
N VAL A 143 16.62 4.23 -6.63
CA VAL A 143 16.15 5.33 -5.79
C VAL A 143 16.03 6.63 -6.59
N ARG A 144 14.87 7.26 -6.45
CA ARG A 144 14.53 8.55 -7.04
C ARG A 144 14.22 9.52 -5.91
N GLN A 145 14.16 10.82 -6.23
CA GLN A 145 13.86 11.87 -5.25
C GLN A 145 12.57 11.61 -4.44
N ASN A 146 11.56 10.94 -5.03
CA ASN A 146 10.29 10.64 -4.38
C ASN A 146 10.22 9.24 -3.73
N SER A 147 11.29 8.44 -3.74
CA SER A 147 11.25 7.09 -3.16
C SER A 147 10.97 7.09 -1.65
N ALA A 148 11.45 8.10 -0.92
CA ALA A 148 11.15 8.25 0.50
C ALA A 148 9.68 8.67 0.73
N ALA A 149 9.12 9.53 -0.12
CA ALA A 149 7.74 10.00 0.00
C ALA A 149 6.71 8.87 -0.06
N TRP A 150 7.01 7.77 -0.77
CA TRP A 150 6.17 6.57 -0.75
C TRP A 150 6.01 5.97 0.65
N VAL A 151 7.06 6.02 1.47
CA VAL A 151 6.96 5.58 2.87
C VAL A 151 6.05 6.52 3.65
N ASP A 152 6.18 7.84 3.45
CA ASP A 152 5.29 8.81 4.09
C ASP A 152 3.82 8.64 3.67
N TYR A 153 3.56 8.28 2.41
CA TYR A 153 2.23 7.90 1.94
C TYR A 153 1.75 6.64 2.64
N MET A 154 2.59 5.62 2.80
CA MET A 154 2.24 4.39 3.51
C MET A 154 1.95 4.63 4.99
N THR A 155 2.60 5.59 5.65
CA THR A 155 2.46 5.80 7.10
C THR A 155 1.50 6.91 7.51
N GLY A 156 0.83 7.59 6.57
CA GLY A 156 -0.09 8.67 6.93
C GLY A 156 0.54 10.05 7.03
N LYS A 157 1.88 10.16 7.05
CA LYS A 157 2.59 11.44 7.15
C LYS A 157 2.29 12.40 6.01
N LEU A 158 2.06 11.86 4.81
CA LEU A 158 1.62 12.62 3.65
C LEU A 158 0.36 12.00 3.04
N ASP A 159 -0.50 12.86 2.50
CA ASP A 159 -1.54 12.46 1.55
C ASP A 159 -1.01 12.65 0.13
N SER A 160 -1.48 11.79 -0.78
CA SER A 160 -1.23 11.86 -2.22
C SER A 160 -2.29 11.05 -2.92
N LEU A 161 -2.60 11.37 -4.17
CA LEU A 161 -3.56 10.66 -5.01
C LEU A 161 -3.22 9.17 -5.25
N VAL A 162 -2.03 8.67 -4.88
CA VAL A 162 -1.72 7.22 -4.83
C VAL A 162 -2.40 6.47 -3.69
N VAL A 163 -2.82 7.20 -2.65
CA VAL A 163 -3.46 6.61 -1.48
C VAL A 163 -4.93 6.39 -1.79
N ALA A 164 -5.44 5.21 -1.43
CA ALA A 164 -6.87 4.92 -1.50
C ALA A 164 -7.64 5.83 -0.53
N ARG A 165 -8.87 6.17 -0.91
CA ARG A 165 -9.79 7.04 -0.17
C ARG A 165 -10.65 6.28 0.81
N SER A 166 -10.25 5.05 1.11
CA SER A 166 -10.88 4.17 2.10
C SER A 166 -9.80 3.27 2.69
N THR A 167 -10.00 2.84 3.94
CA THR A 167 -9.08 1.93 4.61
C THR A 167 -9.23 0.51 4.08
N ILE A 168 -8.35 -0.42 4.47
CA ILE A 168 -8.47 -1.85 4.12
C ILE A 168 -9.87 -2.37 4.49
N ARG A 169 -10.33 -2.10 5.71
CA ARG A 169 -11.70 -2.46 6.14
C ARG A 169 -12.77 -1.64 5.43
N GLY A 170 -12.54 -0.35 5.19
CA GLY A 170 -13.48 0.49 4.47
C GLY A 170 -13.77 0.02 3.04
N LEU A 171 -12.76 -0.49 2.33
CA LEU A 171 -12.96 -1.06 0.99
C LEU A 171 -13.80 -2.34 1.04
N ASN A 172 -13.58 -3.20 2.03
CA ASN A 172 -14.38 -4.41 2.21
C ASN A 172 -15.84 -4.10 2.59
N ASP A 173 -16.08 -3.03 3.34
CA ASP A 173 -17.40 -2.67 3.87
C ASP A 173 -18.23 -1.80 2.90
N ASP A 174 -17.58 -1.15 1.92
CA ASP A 174 -18.22 -0.33 0.88
C ASP A 174 -17.78 -0.76 -0.53
N ALA A 175 -18.59 -1.60 -1.16
CA ALA A 175 -18.36 -2.08 -2.53
C ALA A 175 -18.28 -0.95 -3.57
N SER A 176 -18.93 0.20 -3.33
CA SER A 176 -18.82 1.35 -4.25
C SER A 176 -17.46 2.03 -4.12
N ALA A 177 -16.91 2.10 -2.92
CA ALA A 177 -15.55 2.59 -2.68
C ALA A 177 -14.50 1.65 -3.25
N GLU A 178 -14.66 0.33 -3.05
CA GLU A 178 -13.78 -0.69 -3.65
C GLU A 178 -13.76 -0.57 -5.17
N TYR A 179 -14.95 -0.56 -5.79
CA TYR A 179 -15.03 -0.45 -7.25
C TYR A 179 -14.38 0.83 -7.77
N ASN A 180 -14.57 1.96 -7.08
CA ASN A 180 -13.91 3.22 -7.45
C ASN A 180 -12.39 3.11 -7.40
N GLU A 181 -11.84 2.54 -6.32
CA GLU A 181 -10.39 2.37 -6.20
C GLU A 181 -9.84 1.43 -7.27
N ILE A 182 -10.57 0.37 -7.66
CA ILE A 182 -10.17 -0.52 -8.76
C ILE A 182 -10.08 0.26 -10.08
N GLN A 183 -11.09 1.10 -10.40
CA GLN A 183 -11.05 1.89 -11.64
C GLN A 183 -9.93 2.94 -11.62
N ILE A 184 -9.69 3.58 -10.47
CA ILE A 184 -8.62 4.57 -10.29
C ILE A 184 -7.24 3.90 -10.31
N HIS A 185 -7.13 2.67 -9.80
CA HIS A 185 -5.90 1.90 -9.79
C HIS A 185 -5.30 1.79 -11.19
N LEU A 186 -6.12 1.57 -12.22
CA LEU A 186 -5.69 1.54 -13.62
C LEU A 186 -4.97 2.84 -14.02
N ALA A 187 -5.50 4.01 -13.62
CA ALA A 187 -4.88 5.30 -13.90
C ALA A 187 -3.56 5.46 -13.13
N ARG A 188 -3.49 5.04 -11.86
CA ARG A 188 -2.27 5.06 -11.06
C ARG A 188 -1.18 4.21 -11.69
N THR A 189 -1.51 2.98 -12.10
CA THR A 189 -0.55 2.04 -12.70
C THR A 189 -0.07 2.54 -14.06
N ALA A 190 -0.98 2.99 -14.95
CA ALA A 190 -0.63 3.47 -16.29
C ALA A 190 0.38 4.63 -16.29
N LEU A 191 0.26 5.56 -15.33
CA LEU A 191 1.16 6.70 -15.21
C LEU A 191 2.54 6.32 -14.64
N LEU A 192 2.59 5.30 -13.77
CA LEU A 192 3.82 4.86 -13.11
C LEU A 192 4.74 4.04 -14.05
N HIS A 193 4.22 3.52 -15.16
CA HIS A 193 5.03 2.98 -16.26
C HIS A 193 5.67 4.06 -17.13
N GLY A 194 5.22 5.31 -17.03
CA GLY A 194 5.86 6.46 -17.66
C GLY A 194 7.14 6.86 -16.92
N ASN A 195 8.24 7.08 -17.64
CA ASN A 195 9.54 7.43 -17.05
C ASN A 195 9.61 8.85 -16.45
N SER A 196 8.46 9.48 -16.18
CA SER A 196 8.31 10.85 -15.73
C SER A 196 8.36 10.95 -14.19
N ALA A 197 8.79 12.09 -13.66
CA ALA A 197 8.52 12.44 -12.27
C ALA A 197 7.00 12.40 -12.01
N PHE A 198 6.59 11.88 -10.86
CA PHE A 198 5.20 11.56 -10.55
C PHE A 198 4.70 12.41 -9.40
N ASP A 199 3.55 13.07 -9.59
CA ASP A 199 2.86 13.92 -8.63
C ASP A 199 1.33 13.80 -8.81
N ASP A 200 0.59 14.38 -7.88
CA ASP A 200 -0.87 14.33 -7.86
C ASP A 200 -1.52 15.00 -9.08
N ALA A 201 -0.89 16.04 -9.64
CA ALA A 201 -1.42 16.72 -10.81
C ALA A 201 -1.41 15.79 -12.03
N LYS A 202 -0.31 15.06 -12.23
CA LYS A 202 -0.19 14.04 -13.30
C LYS A 202 -1.13 12.87 -13.10
N LEU A 203 -1.33 12.43 -11.86
CA LEU A 203 -2.35 11.42 -11.52
C LEU A 203 -3.75 11.85 -11.94
N LEU A 204 -4.13 13.07 -11.60
CA LEU A 204 -5.42 13.60 -11.97
C LEU A 204 -5.56 13.71 -13.49
N GLU A 205 -4.54 14.23 -14.19
CA GLU A 205 -4.52 14.30 -15.67
C GLU A 205 -4.65 12.91 -16.31
N GLY A 206 -3.94 11.90 -15.79
CA GLY A 206 -4.07 10.54 -16.31
C GLY A 206 -5.45 9.93 -16.08
N LEU A 207 -6.05 10.16 -14.91
CA LEU A 207 -7.44 9.76 -14.66
C LEU A 207 -8.41 10.49 -15.61
N GLU A 208 -8.23 11.79 -15.84
CA GLU A 208 -9.08 12.57 -16.75
C GLU A 208 -9.00 12.06 -18.18
N ARG A 209 -7.80 11.76 -18.68
CA ARG A 209 -7.61 11.13 -19.99
C ARG A 209 -8.23 9.74 -20.07
N LEU A 210 -8.12 8.94 -19.00
CA LEU A 210 -8.75 7.63 -18.93
C LEU A 210 -10.28 7.75 -18.99
N ILE A 211 -10.87 8.65 -18.19
CA ILE A 211 -12.31 8.93 -18.21
C ILE A 211 -12.74 9.36 -19.62
N GLU A 212 -12.08 10.35 -20.21
CA GLU A 212 -12.42 10.86 -21.54
C GLU A 212 -12.39 9.74 -22.59
N ARG A 213 -11.32 8.94 -22.60
CA ARG A 213 -11.20 7.80 -23.50
C ARG A 213 -12.30 6.77 -23.27
N MET A 214 -12.55 6.38 -22.02
CA MET A 214 -13.48 5.30 -21.69
C MET A 214 -14.95 5.70 -21.88
N ARG A 215 -15.29 6.98 -21.78
CA ARG A 215 -16.63 7.51 -22.09
C ARG A 215 -17.10 7.22 -23.51
N HIS A 216 -16.17 7.05 -24.45
CA HIS A 216 -16.51 6.67 -25.82
C HIS A 216 -16.95 5.20 -25.94
N TYR A 217 -16.49 4.33 -25.04
CA TYR A 217 -16.66 2.89 -25.14
C TYR A 217 -17.61 2.29 -24.08
N SER A 218 -17.90 3.02 -23.00
CA SER A 218 -18.67 2.51 -21.87
C SER A 218 -19.66 3.54 -21.34
N GLU A 219 -20.93 3.16 -21.29
CA GLU A 219 -22.00 3.94 -20.67
C GLU A 219 -21.75 4.18 -19.18
N TRP A 220 -21.23 3.17 -18.48
CA TRP A 220 -20.85 3.30 -17.08
C TRP A 220 -19.87 4.45 -16.84
N TRP A 221 -18.84 4.60 -17.68
CA TRP A 221 -17.86 5.70 -17.57
C TRP A 221 -18.45 7.07 -17.94
N ARG A 222 -19.49 7.13 -18.78
CA ARG A 222 -20.25 8.38 -19.04
C ARG A 222 -20.96 8.86 -17.79
N GLU A 223 -21.61 7.94 -17.08
CA GLU A 223 -22.38 8.26 -15.88
C GLU A 223 -21.51 8.44 -14.63
N ASN A 224 -20.39 7.71 -14.54
CA ASN A 224 -19.60 7.61 -13.30
C ASN A 224 -18.25 8.33 -13.34
N GLY A 225 -17.80 8.83 -14.50
CA GLY A 225 -16.50 9.47 -14.63
C GLY A 225 -16.29 10.63 -13.65
N ASP A 226 -17.29 11.49 -13.48
CA ASP A 226 -17.20 12.62 -12.55
C ASP A 226 -17.21 12.14 -11.08
N ARG A 227 -17.96 11.09 -10.77
CA ARG A 227 -17.95 10.43 -9.45
C ARG A 227 -16.56 9.88 -9.10
N LEU A 228 -15.84 9.30 -10.06
CA LEU A 228 -14.46 8.82 -9.85
C LEU A 228 -13.50 9.97 -9.57
N ARG A 229 -13.62 11.07 -10.32
CA ARG A 229 -12.83 12.28 -10.10
C ARG A 229 -13.08 12.85 -8.70
N ASP A 230 -14.34 12.98 -8.31
CA ASP A 230 -14.73 13.51 -7.01
C ASP A 230 -14.32 12.58 -5.87
N HIS A 231 -14.42 11.27 -6.07
CA HIS A 231 -13.91 10.27 -5.14
C HIS A 231 -12.41 10.45 -4.91
N LEU A 232 -11.61 10.51 -5.99
CA LEU A 232 -10.16 10.64 -5.90
C LEU A 232 -9.71 11.92 -5.17
N LYS A 233 -10.44 13.03 -5.33
CA LYS A 233 -10.13 14.32 -4.70
C LYS A 233 -10.44 14.39 -3.20
N ARG A 234 -11.08 13.38 -2.63
CA ARG A 234 -11.32 13.32 -1.18
C ARG A 234 -9.99 13.21 -0.43
N PRO A 235 -9.91 13.71 0.80
CA PRO A 235 -8.75 13.39 1.65
C PRO A 235 -8.68 11.89 1.87
N ALA A 236 -7.47 11.31 1.86
CA ALA A 236 -7.32 9.93 2.28
C ALA A 236 -7.71 9.81 3.75
N PRO A 237 -8.39 8.73 4.17
CA PRO A 237 -8.69 8.54 5.58
C PRO A 237 -7.37 8.54 6.36
N HIS A 238 -7.31 9.37 7.40
CA HIS A 238 -6.30 9.25 8.42
C HIS A 238 -6.84 8.29 9.47
N PRO A 239 -6.26 7.08 9.61
CA PRO A 239 -6.83 6.05 10.47
C PRO A 239 -6.70 6.34 11.99
N GLU A 240 -6.19 7.51 12.36
CA GLU A 240 -6.28 8.07 13.72
C GLU A 240 -7.61 8.77 14.02
N ARG A 241 -8.38 9.18 13.00
CA ARG A 241 -9.55 10.06 13.11
C ARG A 241 -10.89 9.34 12.86
N ILE A 242 -10.89 8.00 12.96
CA ILE A 242 -12.11 7.16 12.92
C ILE A 242 -12.40 6.68 14.33
#